data_AF-A0A519XYA8-F1
#
_entry.id   AF-A0A519XYA8-F1
#
_cell.length_a   1.000
_cell.length_b   1.000
_cell.length_c   1.000
_cell.angle_alpha   90.00
_cell.angle_beta   90.00
_cell.angle_gamma   90.00
#
_symmetry.space_group_name_H-M   'P 1'
#
loop_
_entity.id
_entity.type
_entity.pdbx_description
1 polymer ?
#
loop_
_entity_poly.entity_id
_entity_poly.type
_entity_poly.pdbx_seq_one_letter_code
_entity_poly.pdbx_strand_id
1 'polypeptide(L)'
;PELVTKPGLNLLCTPGNDVESTTAEVGSGANVVLFTTGLGTPTGNPIAPVVKISSNTKLAQRMPDIIDLNTGTVIDGDETIEQAGARILDYVIQVASGLEVSAVRHGQTDFIPWKRGVSL
;
A
#
# COMPACT_ATOMS: atom_id res chain seq x y z
N PRO A 1 -7.64 15.46 5.65
CA PRO A 1 -6.23 15.93 5.65
C PRO A 1 -6.07 17.10 4.67
N GLU A 2 -4.95 17.82 4.72
CA GLU A 2 -4.60 18.85 3.74
C GLU A 2 -3.66 18.30 2.66
N LEU A 3 -3.57 19.00 1.53
CA LEU A 3 -2.64 18.65 0.46
C LEU A 3 -1.19 18.84 0.92
N VAL A 4 -0.31 17.90 0.54
CA VAL A 4 1.13 18.03 0.78
C VAL A 4 1.69 19.19 -0.06
N THR A 5 2.46 20.09 0.57
CA THR A 5 3.00 21.30 -0.07
C THR A 5 4.53 21.34 -0.15
N LYS A 6 5.23 20.39 0.49
CA LYS A 6 6.69 20.34 0.55
C LYS A 6 7.22 18.97 0.09
N PRO A 7 8.34 18.94 -0.66
CA PRO A 7 8.99 17.68 -1.01
C PRO A 7 9.64 17.03 0.23
N GLY A 8 9.87 15.72 0.14
CA GLY A 8 10.49 14.92 1.20
C GLY A 8 9.47 14.16 2.06
N LEU A 9 9.90 13.73 3.24
CA LEU A 9 9.06 13.00 4.19
C LEU A 9 8.05 13.95 4.84
N ASN A 10 6.76 13.64 4.66
CA ASN A 10 5.65 14.35 5.30
C ASN A 10 4.90 13.37 6.19
N LEU A 11 4.45 13.83 7.35
CA LEU A 11 3.61 13.05 8.26
C LEU A 11 2.16 13.45 8.07
N LEU A 12 1.30 12.48 7.75
CA LEU A 12 -0.11 12.70 7.54
C LEU A 12 -0.92 12.19 8.72
N CYS A 13 -1.70 13.07 9.36
CA CYS A 13 -2.60 12.69 10.43
C CYS A 13 -3.95 12.23 9.86
N THR A 14 -4.20 10.91 9.92
CA THR A 14 -5.42 10.25 9.43
C THR A 14 -5.97 9.29 10.51
N PRO A 15 -7.23 8.85 10.40
CA PRO A 15 -7.71 7.70 11.16
C PRO A 15 -6.91 6.43 10.85
N GLY A 16 -6.88 5.49 11.80
CA GLY A 16 -6.18 4.21 11.64
C GLY A 16 -6.91 3.16 10.81
N ASN A 17 -8.17 3.40 10.41
CA ASN A 17 -8.90 2.46 9.55
C ASN A 17 -8.27 2.43 8.15
N ASP A 18 -8.04 1.22 7.63
CA ASP A 18 -7.34 0.97 6.37
C ASP A 18 -7.86 1.83 5.20
N VAL A 19 -9.18 1.85 4.99
CA VAL A 19 -9.78 2.53 3.85
C VAL A 19 -9.85 4.04 4.06
N GLU A 20 -10.15 4.49 5.28
CA GLU A 20 -10.13 5.93 5.61
C GLU A 20 -8.73 6.52 5.46
N SER A 21 -7.72 5.79 5.95
CA SER A 21 -6.32 6.21 5.88
C SER A 21 -5.83 6.27 4.43
N THR A 22 -6.11 5.22 3.65
CA THR A 22 -5.78 5.16 2.21
C THR A 22 -6.48 6.28 1.43
N THR A 23 -7.78 6.50 1.70
CA THR A 23 -8.56 7.58 1.06
C THR A 23 -7.96 8.95 1.40
N ALA A 24 -7.56 9.15 2.65
CA ALA A 24 -6.96 10.38 3.14
C ALA A 24 -5.57 10.61 2.54
N GLU A 25 -4.74 9.58 2.43
CA GLU A 25 -3.41 9.63 1.80
C GLU A 25 -3.50 10.05 0.33
N VAL A 26 -4.34 9.39 -0.45
CA VAL A 26 -4.58 9.73 -1.86
C VAL A 26 -5.19 11.13 -1.99
N GLY A 27 -6.14 11.48 -1.13
CA GLY A 27 -6.72 12.83 -1.07
C GLY A 27 -5.71 13.93 -0.70
N SER A 28 -4.54 13.56 -0.15
CA SER A 28 -3.45 14.49 0.18
C SER A 28 -2.40 14.60 -0.93
N GLY A 29 -2.56 13.84 -2.03
CA GLY A 29 -1.74 13.91 -3.24
C GLY A 29 -0.86 12.69 -3.50
N ALA A 30 -1.05 11.57 -2.81
CA ALA A 30 -0.30 10.35 -3.10
C ALA A 30 -0.76 9.72 -4.43
N ASN A 31 0.22 9.36 -5.28
CA ASN A 31 -0.01 8.73 -6.59
C ASN A 31 0.23 7.23 -6.61
N VAL A 32 0.87 6.67 -5.58
CA VAL A 32 1.08 5.24 -5.34
C VAL A 32 1.00 5.04 -3.83
N VAL A 33 0.22 4.04 -3.39
CA VAL A 33 0.09 3.70 -1.96
C VAL A 33 0.79 2.37 -1.71
N LEU A 34 1.65 2.31 -0.69
CA LEU A 34 2.27 1.07 -0.23
C LEU A 34 1.52 0.55 0.99
N PHE A 35 0.75 -0.53 0.80
CA PHE A 35 -0.08 -1.10 1.84
C PHE A 35 0.53 -2.41 2.35
N THR A 36 1.17 -2.36 3.51
CA THR A 36 1.73 -3.56 4.16
C THR A 36 0.63 -4.34 4.87
N THR A 37 0.61 -5.67 4.74
CA THR A 37 -0.37 -6.51 5.43
C THR A 37 0.24 -7.82 5.93
N GLY A 38 -0.19 -8.25 7.12
CA GLY A 38 0.13 -9.57 7.67
C GLY A 38 -1.01 -10.58 7.56
N LEU A 39 -2.22 -10.12 7.22
CA LEU A 39 -3.44 -10.93 7.16
C LEU A 39 -4.07 -11.01 5.77
N GLY A 40 -3.66 -10.14 4.84
CA GLY A 40 -4.13 -10.16 3.45
C GLY A 40 -5.33 -9.27 3.19
N THR A 41 -5.39 -8.08 3.81
CA THR A 41 -6.45 -7.12 3.53
C THR A 41 -6.43 -6.72 2.04
N PRO A 42 -7.53 -6.89 1.28
CA PRO A 42 -7.58 -6.60 -0.14
C PRO A 42 -7.88 -5.12 -0.46
N THR A 43 -7.45 -4.19 0.40
CA THR A 43 -7.76 -2.76 0.23
C THR A 43 -7.18 -2.24 -1.10
N GLY A 44 -8.03 -1.51 -1.82
CA GLY A 44 -7.64 -0.73 -3.00
C GLY A 44 -8.04 0.73 -2.87
N ASN A 45 -8.05 1.43 -4.01
CA ASN A 45 -8.47 2.82 -4.09
C ASN A 45 -8.87 3.16 -5.54
N PRO A 46 -9.95 3.95 -5.76
CA PRO A 46 -10.40 4.29 -7.11
C PRO A 46 -9.48 5.24 -7.88
N ILE A 47 -8.55 5.93 -7.21
CA ILE A 47 -7.76 7.03 -7.80
C ILE A 47 -6.29 6.64 -7.99
N ALA A 48 -5.68 5.98 -7.00
CA ALA A 48 -4.26 5.61 -7.03
C ALA A 48 -4.07 4.09 -6.87
N PRO A 49 -3.08 3.48 -7.55
CA PRO A 49 -2.74 2.07 -7.34
C PRO A 49 -2.27 1.83 -5.90
N VAL A 50 -2.82 0.79 -5.29
CA VAL A 50 -2.44 0.32 -3.95
C VAL A 50 -1.62 -0.96 -4.11
N VAL A 51 -0.32 -0.89 -3.81
CA VAL A 51 0.61 -2.02 -3.83
C VAL A 51 0.46 -2.81 -2.52
N LYS A 52 0.18 -4.11 -2.61
CA LYS A 52 0.10 -4.99 -1.43
C LYS A 52 1.44 -5.62 -1.13
N ILE A 53 1.95 -5.35 0.06
CA ILE A 53 3.22 -5.90 0.54
C ILE A 53 2.95 -6.84 1.71
N SER A 54 3.24 -8.13 1.53
CA SER A 54 3.10 -9.13 2.58
C SER A 54 4.29 -9.08 3.54
N SER A 55 4.03 -9.01 4.85
CA SER A 55 5.06 -9.08 5.89
C SER A 55 5.57 -10.51 6.16
N ASN A 56 4.97 -11.54 5.56
CA ASN A 56 5.37 -12.93 5.75
C ASN A 56 5.17 -13.78 4.49
N THR A 57 6.08 -14.72 4.27
CA THR A 57 6.09 -15.57 3.07
C THR A 57 4.90 -16.51 3.00
N LYS A 58 4.41 -16.99 4.15
CA LYS A 58 3.22 -17.85 4.22
C LYS A 58 1.98 -17.18 3.64
N LEU A 59 1.75 -15.90 3.95
CA LEU A 59 0.64 -15.14 3.38
C LEU A 59 0.82 -14.94 1.87
N ALA A 60 2.02 -14.56 1.44
CA ALA A 60 2.31 -14.33 0.02
C ALA A 60 2.06 -15.59 -0.82
N GLN A 61 2.43 -16.76 -0.32
CA GLN A 61 2.16 -18.05 -0.99
C GLN A 61 0.68 -18.45 -0.96
N ARG A 62 -0.04 -18.09 0.11
CA ARG A 62 -1.46 -18.42 0.28
C ARG A 62 -2.37 -17.53 -0.59
N MET A 63 -1.99 -16.27 -0.80
CA MET A 63 -2.77 -15.25 -1.50
C MET A 63 -1.96 -14.58 -2.62
N PRO A 64 -1.38 -15.36 -3.57
CA PRO A 64 -0.50 -14.84 -4.62
C PRO A 64 -1.23 -13.96 -5.65
N ASP A 65 -2.56 -14.00 -5.65
CA ASP A 65 -3.45 -13.20 -6.49
C ASP A 65 -3.72 -11.81 -5.92
N ILE A 66 -3.42 -11.58 -4.63
CA ILE A 66 -3.64 -10.30 -3.93
C ILE A 66 -2.32 -9.62 -3.56
N ILE A 67 -1.29 -10.39 -3.25
CA ILE A 67 0.02 -9.88 -2.81
C ILE A 67 0.90 -9.55 -4.01
N ASP A 68 1.30 -8.29 -4.12
CA ASP A 68 2.20 -7.82 -5.18
C ASP A 68 3.68 -8.07 -4.83
N LEU A 69 4.05 -7.90 -3.56
CA LEU A 69 5.42 -8.10 -3.07
C LEU A 69 5.44 -8.92 -1.76
N ASN A 70 6.35 -9.90 -1.68
CA ASN A 70 6.68 -10.58 -0.42
C ASN A 70 7.91 -9.93 0.22
N THR A 71 7.83 -9.51 1.49
CA THR A 71 8.98 -9.09 2.31
C THR A 71 9.24 -10.02 3.49
N GLY A 72 8.49 -11.13 3.59
CA GLY A 72 8.76 -12.20 4.56
C GLY A 72 10.12 -12.86 4.38
N THR A 73 10.67 -12.79 3.17
CA THR A 73 12.03 -13.21 2.78
C THR A 73 13.13 -12.59 3.65
N VAL A 74 12.88 -11.41 4.24
CA VAL A 74 13.79 -10.81 5.23
C VAL A 74 13.91 -11.67 6.49
N ILE A 75 12.79 -12.18 7.00
CA ILE A 75 12.75 -13.04 8.20
C ILE A 75 13.21 -14.46 7.86
N ASP A 76 12.95 -14.93 6.64
CA ASP A 76 13.42 -16.24 6.17
C ASP A 76 14.95 -16.27 5.96
N GLY A 77 15.60 -15.11 5.87
CA GLY A 77 17.05 -14.97 5.71
C GLY A 77 17.53 -14.97 4.25
N ASP A 78 16.60 -14.89 3.29
CA ASP A 78 16.89 -14.90 1.86
C ASP A 78 17.31 -13.52 1.31
N GLU A 79 16.91 -12.43 1.99
CA GLU A 79 17.29 -11.06 1.64
C GLU A 79 17.51 -10.19 2.90
N THR A 80 18.32 -9.13 2.79
CA THR A 80 18.43 -8.10 3.83
C THR A 80 17.34 -7.03 3.69
N ILE A 81 17.17 -6.19 4.72
CA ILE A 81 16.24 -5.06 4.70
C ILE A 81 16.58 -4.09 3.56
N GLU A 82 17.86 -3.84 3.30
CA GLU A 82 18.33 -2.95 2.24
C GLU A 82 18.00 -3.51 0.85
N GLN A 83 18.16 -4.83 0.67
CA GLN A 83 17.79 -5.52 -0.57
C GLN A 83 16.27 -5.47 -0.81
N ALA A 84 15.48 -5.72 0.23
CA ALA A 84 14.03 -5.58 0.17
C ALA A 84 13.61 -4.13 -0.17
N GLY A 85 14.24 -3.14 0.46
CA GLY A 85 13.99 -1.72 0.20
C GLY A 85 14.31 -1.32 -1.24
N ALA A 86 15.45 -1.77 -1.79
CA ALA A 86 15.81 -1.53 -3.19
C ALA A 86 14.79 -2.14 -4.16
N ARG A 87 14.34 -3.38 -3.88
CA ARG A 87 13.32 -4.08 -4.67
C ARG A 87 11.95 -3.41 -4.61
N ILE A 88 11.54 -2.91 -3.44
CA ILE A 88 10.30 -2.14 -3.29
C ILE A 88 10.38 -0.84 -4.10
N LEU A 89 11.51 -0.12 -4.03
CA LEU A 89 11.69 1.11 -4.78
C LEU A 89 11.62 0.87 -6.30
N ASP A 90 12.29 -0.18 -6.80
CA ASP A 90 12.22 -0.55 -8.22
C ASP A 90 10.79 -0.88 -8.64
N TYR A 91 10.06 -1.65 -7.82
CA TYR A 91 8.66 -1.97 -8.09
C TYR A 91 7.76 -0.72 -8.10
N VAL A 92 7.97 0.23 -7.19
CA VAL A 92 7.25 1.52 -7.18
C VAL A 92 7.49 2.29 -8.49
N ILE A 93 8.73 2.30 -8.99
CA ILE A 93 9.05 2.93 -10.28
C ILE A 93 8.31 2.23 -11.42
N GLN A 94 8.25 0.89 -11.42
CA GLN A 94 7.50 0.14 -12.43
C GLN A 94 6.00 0.45 -12.37
N VAL A 95 5.40 0.51 -11.18
CA VAL A 95 3.98 0.89 -10.99
C VAL A 95 3.71 2.31 -11.47
N ALA A 96 4.57 3.26 -11.09
CA ALA A 96 4.49 4.63 -11.58
C ALA A 96 4.67 4.74 -13.11
N SER A 97 5.32 3.75 -13.72
CA SER A 97 5.51 3.63 -15.17
C SER A 97 4.40 2.84 -15.88
N GLY A 98 3.36 2.39 -15.15
CA GLY A 98 2.18 1.74 -15.72
C GLY A 98 2.06 0.23 -15.47
N LEU A 99 2.91 -0.37 -14.64
CA LEU A 99 2.69 -1.74 -14.18
C LEU A 99 1.38 -1.83 -13.37
N GLU A 100 0.49 -2.73 -13.77
CA GLU A 100 -0.79 -2.94 -13.11
C GLU A 100 -0.67 -3.82 -11.86
N VAL A 101 -1.02 -3.26 -10.70
CA VAL A 101 -1.04 -3.96 -9.40
C VAL A 101 -2.31 -4.78 -9.21
N SER A 102 -2.27 -5.74 -8.29
CA SER A 102 -3.38 -6.67 -8.03
C SER A 102 -4.70 -5.96 -7.68
N ALA A 103 -4.67 -4.83 -6.95
CA ALA A 103 -5.89 -4.04 -6.69
C ALA A 103 -6.60 -3.61 -7.95
N VAL A 104 -5.84 -3.07 -8.89
CA VAL A 104 -6.39 -2.48 -10.11
C VAL A 104 -6.98 -3.59 -10.97
N ARG A 105 -6.25 -4.70 -11.13
CA ARG A 105 -6.71 -5.88 -11.87
C ARG A 105 -8.02 -6.46 -11.33
N HIS A 106 -8.19 -6.47 -10.01
CA HIS A 106 -9.37 -7.01 -9.34
C HIS A 106 -10.48 -5.98 -9.10
N GLY A 107 -10.29 -4.72 -9.52
CA GLY A 107 -11.29 -3.66 -9.34
C GLY A 107 -11.53 -3.29 -7.86
N GLN A 108 -10.50 -3.39 -7.02
CA GLN A 108 -10.57 -2.98 -5.60
C GLN A 108 -10.56 -1.44 -5.53
N THR A 109 -11.74 -0.85 -5.36
CA THR A 109 -11.95 0.61 -5.39
C THR A 109 -12.54 1.13 -4.09
N ASP A 110 -11.95 0.74 -2.96
CA ASP A 110 -12.42 1.17 -1.64
C ASP A 110 -12.25 2.67 -1.44
N PHE A 111 -13.29 3.32 -0.90
CA PHE A 111 -13.28 4.75 -0.63
C PHE A 111 -14.19 5.07 0.55
N ILE A 112 -13.62 5.62 1.62
CA ILE A 112 -14.36 6.06 2.80
C ILE A 112 -13.85 7.46 3.18
N PRO A 113 -14.69 8.51 3.04
CA PRO A 113 -14.31 9.84 3.48
C PRO A 113 -14.24 9.88 5.01
N TRP A 114 -13.18 10.47 5.53
CA TRP A 114 -13.04 10.67 6.97
C TRP A 114 -14.11 11.65 7.50
N LYS A 115 -14.89 11.20 8.47
CA LYS A 115 -15.79 12.03 9.26
C LYS A 115 -15.17 12.33 10.62
N ARG A 116 -15.17 13.60 11.07
CA ARG A 116 -14.81 13.93 12.46
C ARG A 116 -15.84 13.31 13.42
N GLY A 117 -15.49 12.18 14.04
CA GLY A 117 -16.34 11.36 14.91
C GLY A 117 -15.75 9.96 15.10
N VAL A 118 -16.52 9.05 15.70
CA VAL A 118 -16.16 7.62 15.77
C VAL A 118 -16.47 6.99 14.41
N SER A 119 -15.45 6.44 13.75
CA SER A 119 -15.60 5.44 12.70
C SER A 119 -15.36 4.07 13.32
N LEU A 120 -16.32 3.15 13.15
CA LEU A 120 -16.26 1.75 13.59
C LEU A 120 -15.80 0.87 12.44
#